data_AF-A0A3M1ZRX0-F1
#
_entry.id   AF-A0A3M1ZRX0-F1
#
_cell.length_a   1.000
_cell.length_b   1.000
_cell.length_c   1.000
_cell.angle_alpha   90.00
_cell.angle_beta   90.00
_cell.angle_gamma   90.00
#
_symmetry.space_group_name_H-M   'P 1'
#
loop_
_entity.id
_entity.type
_entity.pdbx_description
1 polymer ?
#
loop_
_entity_poly.entity_id
_entity_poly.type
_entity_poly.pdbx_seq_one_letter_code
_entity_poly.pdbx_strand_id
1 'polypeptide(L)'
;MVIAVVLVSCGHKSAPTPEMGEQPPRLENLHYELTGPALKLEFVLRGDSAGVGYQIDRAEIDPICKCPTMWQRYFEQPPYPSQVGERQTRLLNLRTLDRTYLFRIRAFDAHGRLGAWSKPIRAQAVDLLKEHP
;
A
#
# COMPACT_ATOMS: atom_id res chain seq x y z
N MET A 1 -41.59 27.36 -55.23
CA MET A 1 -40.37 26.55 -55.11
C MET A 1 -39.76 26.85 -53.76
N VAL A 2 -39.95 25.98 -52.77
CA VAL A 2 -39.41 26.13 -51.40
C VAL A 2 -38.71 24.82 -51.07
N ILE A 3 -37.39 24.87 -50.88
CA ILE A 3 -36.59 23.71 -50.50
C ILE A 3 -36.37 23.82 -48.99
N ALA A 4 -36.98 22.91 -48.24
CA ALA A 4 -36.70 22.72 -46.82
C ALA A 4 -35.49 21.78 -46.68
N VAL A 5 -34.38 22.31 -46.18
CA VAL A 5 -33.19 21.54 -45.82
C VAL A 5 -33.35 21.10 -44.36
N VAL A 6 -33.47 19.78 -44.14
CA VAL A 6 -33.48 19.19 -42.79
C VAL A 6 -32.06 18.73 -42.48
N LEU A 7 -31.37 19.45 -41.60
CA LEU A 7 -30.07 19.03 -41.04
C LEU A 7 -30.33 17.95 -39.99
N VAL A 8 -30.05 16.69 -40.33
CA VAL A 8 -30.04 15.58 -39.39
C VAL A 8 -28.70 15.58 -38.66
N SER A 9 -28.70 16.02 -37.40
CA SER A 9 -27.57 15.83 -36.50
C SER A 9 -27.55 14.38 -36.01
N CYS A 10 -26.73 13.54 -36.62
CA CYS A 10 -26.33 12.27 -36.03
C CYS A 10 -25.31 12.54 -34.90
N GLY A 11 -25.80 13.05 -33.78
CA GLY A 11 -25.07 13.00 -32.52
C GLY A 11 -24.93 11.54 -32.12
N HIS A 12 -23.80 10.92 -32.48
CA HIS A 12 -23.43 9.62 -31.96
C HIS A 12 -23.17 9.80 -30.46
N LYS A 13 -24.23 9.64 -29.64
CA LYS A 13 -24.08 9.40 -28.22
C LYS A 13 -23.50 8.00 -28.08
N SER A 14 -22.20 7.89 -28.18
CA SER A 14 -21.49 6.77 -27.57
C SER A 14 -21.88 6.81 -26.09
N ALA A 15 -22.55 5.76 -25.60
CA ALA A 15 -22.66 5.59 -24.17
C ALA A 15 -21.23 5.65 -23.60
N PRO A 16 -20.99 6.35 -22.47
CA PRO A 16 -19.70 6.23 -21.80
C PRO A 16 -19.47 4.74 -21.56
N THR A 17 -18.46 4.18 -22.21
CA THR A 17 -18.01 2.84 -21.90
C THR A 17 -17.75 2.85 -20.39
N PRO A 18 -18.38 1.97 -19.59
CA PRO A 18 -18.01 1.88 -18.18
C PRO A 18 -16.50 1.65 -18.16
N GLU A 19 -15.77 2.60 -17.57
CA GLU A 19 -14.33 2.47 -17.41
C GLU A 19 -14.08 1.09 -16.79
N MET A 20 -13.25 0.34 -17.48
CA MET A 20 -12.84 -1.02 -17.15
C MET A 20 -12.65 -1.13 -15.63
N GLY A 21 -13.53 -1.91 -14.98
CA GLY A 21 -13.94 -1.74 -13.59
C GLY A 21 -12.82 -1.37 -12.61
N GLU A 22 -13.07 -0.31 -11.83
CA GLU A 22 -12.18 0.18 -10.80
C GLU A 22 -11.72 -0.97 -9.88
N GLN A 23 -10.48 -1.44 -10.07
CA GLN A 23 -9.95 -2.50 -9.22
C GLN A 23 -9.69 -1.94 -7.81
N PRO A 24 -10.16 -2.61 -6.74
CA PRO A 24 -9.89 -2.15 -5.39
C PRO A 24 -8.38 -2.20 -5.11
N PRO A 25 -7.86 -1.26 -4.32
CA PRO A 25 -6.45 -1.19 -4.01
C PRO A 25 -6.03 -2.44 -3.23
N ARG A 26 -4.97 -3.09 -3.68
CA ARG A 26 -4.47 -4.32 -3.07
C ARG A 26 -2.95 -4.37 -3.06
N LEU A 27 -2.45 -5.12 -2.10
CA LEU A 27 -1.04 -5.41 -1.92
C LEU A 27 -0.75 -6.80 -2.50
N GLU A 28 0.26 -6.91 -3.35
CA GLU A 28 0.71 -8.16 -3.96
C GLU A 28 2.18 -8.41 -3.64
N ASN A 29 2.58 -9.68 -3.58
CA ASN A 29 3.97 -10.11 -3.44
C ASN A 29 4.72 -9.47 -2.26
N LEU A 30 4.04 -9.30 -1.12
CA LEU A 30 4.69 -8.77 0.09
C LEU A 30 5.74 -9.76 0.59
N HIS A 31 6.99 -9.34 0.53
CA HIS A 31 8.14 -10.00 1.11
C HIS A 31 8.78 -9.08 2.16
N TYR A 32 9.40 -9.68 3.17
CA TYR A 32 10.08 -8.93 4.22
C TYR A 32 11.33 -9.67 4.70
N GLU A 33 12.32 -8.89 5.12
CA GLU A 33 13.60 -9.37 5.61
C GLU A 33 14.12 -8.44 6.72
N LEU A 34 14.78 -9.01 7.73
CA LEU A 34 15.50 -8.23 8.74
C LEU A 34 16.93 -7.97 8.25
N THR A 35 17.30 -6.70 8.15
CA THR A 35 18.64 -6.25 7.75
C THR A 35 19.25 -5.46 8.91
N GLY A 36 19.76 -6.18 9.92
CA GLY A 36 20.32 -5.61 11.15
C GLY A 36 19.32 -4.75 11.94
N PRO A 37 19.48 -3.41 11.99
CA PRO A 37 18.57 -2.53 12.71
C PRO A 37 17.31 -2.15 11.91
N ALA A 38 17.11 -2.71 10.71
CA ALA A 38 15.99 -2.35 9.84
C ALA A 38 15.17 -3.57 9.40
N LEU A 39 13.88 -3.35 9.19
CA LEU A 39 12.98 -4.25 8.48
C LEU A 39 12.83 -3.77 7.04
N LYS A 40 13.32 -4.56 6.09
CA LYS A 40 13.13 -4.34 4.66
C LYS A 40 11.79 -4.95 4.24
N LEU A 41 10.98 -4.17 3.55
CA LEU A 41 9.71 -4.57 2.94
C LEU A 41 9.81 -4.40 1.43
N GLU A 42 9.36 -5.41 0.69
CA GLU A 42 9.25 -5.38 -0.76
C GLU A 42 7.85 -5.83 -1.17
N PHE A 43 7.17 -5.07 -2.02
CA PHE A 43 5.80 -5.35 -2.41
C PHE A 43 5.41 -4.64 -3.71
N VAL A 44 4.27 -5.02 -4.29
CA VAL A 44 3.66 -4.36 -5.45
C VAL A 44 2.28 -3.88 -5.06
N LEU A 45 1.90 -2.68 -5.51
CA LEU A 45 0.57 -2.13 -5.32
C LEU A 45 -0.23 -2.29 -6.61
N ARG A 46 -1.50 -2.65 -6.50
CA ARG A 46 -2.46 -2.62 -7.62
C ARG A 46 -3.67 -1.83 -7.21
N GLY A 47 -4.36 -1.26 -8.18
CA GLY A 47 -5.58 -0.47 -8.01
C GLY A 47 -5.92 0.22 -9.32
N ASP A 48 -6.67 1.31 -9.23
CA ASP A 48 -7.01 2.11 -10.41
C ASP A 48 -5.81 2.91 -10.97
N SER A 49 -6.04 3.57 -12.10
CA SER A 49 -5.08 4.43 -12.80
C SER A 49 -4.92 5.84 -12.21
N ALA A 50 -5.86 6.32 -11.39
CA ALA A 50 -5.76 7.58 -10.66
C ALA A 50 -4.69 7.51 -9.56
N GLY A 51 -4.39 6.31 -9.06
CA GLY A 51 -3.17 6.02 -8.33
C GLY A 51 -3.38 5.25 -7.04
N VAL A 52 -2.28 4.67 -6.55
CA VAL A 52 -2.28 3.84 -5.34
C VAL A 52 -1.20 4.28 -4.37
N GLY A 53 -1.58 4.35 -3.11
CA GLY A 53 -0.71 4.62 -1.96
C GLY A 53 -0.71 3.44 -1.01
N TYR A 54 0.00 3.57 0.10
CA TYR A 54 -0.04 2.56 1.15
C TYR A 54 0.21 3.14 2.53
N GLN A 55 -0.27 2.40 3.52
CA GLN A 55 -0.23 2.76 4.92
C GLN A 55 0.47 1.65 5.69
N ILE A 56 1.38 2.03 6.58
CA ILE A 56 2.08 1.12 7.47
C ILE A 56 1.70 1.50 8.90
N ASP A 57 1.03 0.60 9.59
CA ASP A 57 0.80 0.74 11.01
C ASP A 57 1.85 -0.07 11.79
N ARG A 58 2.18 0.42 12.99
CA ARG A 58 3.10 -0.21 13.92
C ARG A 58 2.43 -0.33 15.28
N ALA A 59 2.64 -1.47 15.93
CA ALA A 59 2.39 -1.68 17.35
C ALA A 59 3.69 -2.17 18.00
N GLU A 60 3.93 -1.79 19.24
CA GLU A 60 5.02 -2.37 20.04
C GLU A 60 4.48 -3.62 20.75
N ILE A 61 5.33 -4.61 21.03
CA ILE A 61 4.98 -5.69 21.93
C ILE A 61 5.50 -5.32 23.31
N ASP A 62 4.57 -5.20 24.27
CA ASP A 62 4.94 -4.90 25.64
C ASP A 62 5.81 -6.03 26.23
N PRO A 63 6.94 -5.70 26.88
CA PRO A 63 7.91 -6.70 27.33
C PRO A 63 7.41 -7.53 28.52
N ILE A 64 6.40 -7.06 29.27
CA ILE A 64 5.86 -7.73 30.45
C ILE A 64 4.74 -8.68 30.04
N CYS A 65 3.68 -8.20 29.39
CA CYS A 65 2.54 -9.05 29.02
C CYS A 65 2.76 -9.84 27.72
N LYS A 66 3.79 -9.51 26.92
CA LYS A 66 4.02 -10.02 25.55
C LYS A 66 2.83 -9.77 24.61
N CYS A 67 2.02 -8.76 24.91
CA CYS A 67 0.82 -8.42 24.18
C CYS A 67 1.05 -7.19 23.26
N PRO A 68 0.39 -7.12 22.09
CA PRO A 68 0.48 -5.94 21.22
C PRO A 68 -0.12 -4.70 21.89
N THR A 69 0.58 -3.57 21.78
CA THR A 69 0.01 -2.26 22.08
C THR A 69 -0.94 -1.80 20.96
N MET A 70 -1.54 -0.63 21.13
CA MET A 70 -2.41 -0.05 20.12
C MET A 70 -1.67 0.18 18.79
N TRP A 71 -2.31 -0.20 17.69
CA TRP A 71 -1.83 0.13 16.35
C TRP A 71 -1.82 1.63 16.13
N GLN A 72 -0.68 2.15 15.69
CA GLN A 72 -0.51 3.56 15.34
C GLN A 72 0.02 3.69 13.92
N ARG A 73 -0.37 4.76 13.23
CA ARG A 73 0.17 5.07 11.92
C ARG A 73 1.67 5.36 12.05
N TYR A 74 2.49 4.53 11.41
CA TYR A 74 3.94 4.72 11.39
C TYR A 74 4.39 5.46 10.15
N PHE A 75 3.83 5.11 9.00
CA PHE A 75 4.19 5.72 7.72
C PHE A 75 3.01 5.68 6.74
N GLU A 76 2.90 6.69 5.90
CA GLU A 76 1.96 6.73 4.79
C GLU A 76 2.65 7.29 3.55
N GLN A 77 2.43 6.62 2.42
CA GLN A 77 2.75 7.12 1.10
C GLN A 77 1.44 7.49 0.41
N PRO A 78 1.25 8.77 0.02
CA PRO A 78 0.09 9.20 -0.74
C PRO A 78 -0.06 8.43 -2.07
N PRO A 79 -1.26 8.38 -2.65
CA PRO A 79 -1.50 7.67 -3.89
C PRO A 79 -0.94 8.43 -5.08
N TYR A 80 -0.15 7.74 -5.90
CA TYR A 80 0.34 8.25 -7.19
C TYR A 80 0.12 7.23 -8.31
N PRO A 81 -0.23 7.66 -9.54
CA PRO A 81 -0.34 6.77 -10.70
C PRO A 81 0.93 5.97 -10.97
N SER A 82 2.10 6.59 -10.76
CA SER A 82 3.42 5.97 -10.97
C SER A 82 3.73 4.82 -10.01
N GLN A 83 2.89 4.57 -9.00
CA GLN A 83 3.09 3.46 -8.07
C GLN A 83 2.30 2.21 -8.47
N VAL A 84 1.36 2.33 -9.41
CA VAL A 84 0.50 1.23 -9.83
C VAL A 84 1.34 0.20 -10.57
N GLY A 85 1.45 -0.99 -9.98
CA GLY A 85 2.22 -2.09 -10.52
C GLY A 85 3.72 -2.01 -10.37
N GLU A 86 4.23 -0.90 -9.84
CA GLU A 86 5.65 -0.73 -9.57
C GLU A 86 6.08 -1.45 -8.29
N ARG A 87 7.28 -2.05 -8.33
CA ARG A 87 7.88 -2.68 -7.16
C ARG A 87 8.33 -1.60 -6.17
N GLN A 88 7.79 -1.67 -4.97
CA GLN A 88 8.14 -0.79 -3.87
C GLN A 88 9.14 -1.49 -2.94
N THR A 89 10.15 -0.74 -2.49
CA THR A 89 11.05 -1.15 -1.41
C THR A 89 10.98 -0.12 -0.30
N ARG A 90 10.80 -0.56 0.94
CA ARG A 90 10.83 0.31 2.13
C ARG A 90 11.66 -0.29 3.25
N LEU A 91 12.51 0.55 3.83
CA LEU A 91 13.32 0.22 4.99
C LEU A 91 12.72 0.90 6.21
N LEU A 92 12.29 0.11 7.19
CA LEU A 92 11.74 0.59 8.45
C LEU A 92 12.79 0.44 9.53
N ASN A 93 13.24 1.55 10.10
CA ASN A 93 14.19 1.53 11.22
C ASN A 93 13.49 1.02 12.50
N LEU A 94 14.06 0.01 13.13
CA LEU A 94 13.56 -0.60 14.37
C LEU A 94 14.09 0.10 15.63
N ARG A 95 15.06 1.02 15.47
CA ARG A 95 15.68 1.92 16.47
C ARG A 95 16.41 1.25 17.62
N THR A 96 15.84 0.22 18.24
CA THR A 96 16.37 -0.40 19.47
C THR A 96 16.34 -1.92 19.39
N LEU A 97 17.37 -2.57 19.94
CA LEU A 97 17.55 -4.02 19.93
C LEU A 97 16.63 -4.74 20.94
N ASP A 98 16.18 -4.05 21.97
CA ASP A 98 15.37 -4.59 23.06
C ASP A 98 13.86 -4.59 22.78
N ARG A 99 13.42 -3.94 21.69
CA ARG A 99 11.99 -3.81 21.37
C ARG A 99 11.59 -4.68 20.20
N THR A 100 10.47 -5.37 20.39
CA THR A 100 9.80 -6.09 19.31
C THR A 100 8.61 -5.27 18.85
N TYR A 101 8.47 -5.14 17.54
CA TYR A 101 7.35 -4.46 16.90
C TYR A 101 6.54 -5.43 16.04
N LEU A 102 5.27 -5.08 15.86
CA LEU A 102 4.39 -5.62 14.86
C LEU A 102 4.13 -4.55 13.80
N PHE A 103 4.23 -4.93 12.54
CA PHE A 103 3.90 -4.08 11.40
C PHE A 103 2.76 -4.70 10.61
N ARG A 104 1.89 -3.85 10.05
CA ARG A 104 0.93 -4.27 9.03
C ARG A 104 0.87 -3.21 7.96
N ILE A 105 0.66 -3.63 6.73
CA ILE A 105 0.63 -2.76 5.56
C ILE A 105 -0.66 -3.00 4.78
N ARG A 106 -1.23 -1.94 4.22
CA ARG A 106 -2.33 -2.02 3.25
C ARG A 106 -2.16 -0.99 2.14
N ALA A 107 -2.72 -1.29 0.98
CA ALA A 107 -2.88 -0.33 -0.09
C ALA A 107 -4.12 0.55 0.13
N PHE A 108 -4.12 1.75 -0.46
CA PHE A 108 -5.31 2.58 -0.63
C PHE A 108 -5.20 3.35 -1.95
N ASP A 109 -6.28 3.91 -2.45
CA ASP A 109 -6.28 4.65 -3.72
C ASP A 109 -6.64 6.14 -3.55
N ALA A 110 -6.57 6.88 -4.66
CA ALA A 110 -6.89 8.30 -4.74
C ALA A 110 -8.35 8.62 -4.35
N HIS A 111 -9.24 7.64 -4.44
CA HIS A 111 -10.66 7.77 -4.09
C HIS A 111 -10.93 7.43 -2.61
N GLY A 112 -9.88 7.11 -1.84
CA GLY A 112 -9.97 6.79 -0.42
C GLY A 112 -10.46 5.38 -0.12
N ARG A 113 -10.54 4.49 -1.12
CA ARG A 113 -10.86 3.08 -0.89
C ARG A 113 -9.66 2.41 -0.24
N LEU A 114 -9.93 1.50 0.69
CA LEU A 114 -8.92 0.85 1.51
C LEU A 114 -8.82 -0.63 1.14
N GLY A 115 -7.61 -1.09 0.90
CA GLY A 115 -7.32 -2.51 0.75
C GLY A 115 -7.30 -3.25 2.09
N ALA A 116 -7.28 -4.58 2.00
CA ALA A 116 -7.09 -5.43 3.17
C ALA A 116 -5.72 -5.20 3.81
N TRP A 117 -5.65 -5.29 5.14
CA TRP A 117 -4.38 -5.35 5.86
C TRP A 117 -3.65 -6.65 5.53
N SER A 118 -2.32 -6.57 5.44
CA SER A 118 -1.46 -7.74 5.47
C SER A 118 -1.60 -8.50 6.79
N LYS A 119 -1.12 -9.76 6.80
CA LYS A 119 -0.81 -10.42 8.07
C LYS A 119 0.20 -9.56 8.84
N PRO A 120 0.11 -9.48 10.18
CA PRO A 120 1.11 -8.80 10.99
C PRO A 120 2.50 -9.40 10.80
N ILE A 121 3.50 -8.55 10.63
CA ILE A 121 4.91 -8.90 10.54
C ILE A 121 5.55 -8.58 11.89
N ARG A 122 6.14 -9.58 12.55
CA ARG A 122 6.88 -9.40 13.79
C ARG A 122 8.35 -9.13 13.48
N ALA A 123 8.92 -8.08 14.07
CA ALA A 123 10.29 -7.68 13.84
C ALA A 123 10.95 -7.14 15.12
N GLN A 124 12.19 -7.54 15.35
CA GLN A 124 13.07 -7.03 16.39
C GLN A 124 14.44 -6.78 15.76
N ALA A 125 15.09 -5.68 16.11
CA ALA A 125 16.41 -5.38 15.56
C ALA A 125 17.41 -6.44 16.00
N VAL A 126 18.29 -6.83 15.09
CA VAL A 126 19.34 -7.83 15.33
C VAL A 126 20.69 -7.12 15.36
N ASP A 127 21.52 -7.50 16.31
CA ASP A 127 22.90 -7.05 16.40
C ASP A 127 23.77 -7.90 15.46
N LEU A 128 24.08 -7.36 14.29
CA LEU A 128 24.86 -8.06 13.26
C LEU A 128 26.30 -8.39 13.70
N LEU A 129 26.82 -7.70 14.72
CA LEU A 129 28.16 -7.96 15.27
C LEU A 129 28.19 -9.19 16.19
N LYS A 130 27.04 -9.63 16.70
CA LYS A 130 26.93 -10.86 17.51
C LYS A 130 26.70 -12.12 16.70
N GLU A 131 26.31 -12.01 15.44
CA GLU A 131 26.00 -13.18 14.59
C GLU A 131 27.23 -13.79 13.89
N HIS A 132 28.41 -13.16 14.02
CA HIS A 132 29.68 -13.71 13.53
C HIS A 132 30.64 -13.96 14.72
N PRO A 133 30.54 -15.12 15.40
CA PRO A 133 31.54 -15.56 16.39
C PRO A 133 32.86 -16.01 15.75
#